data_AF-A0A949TBU7-F1
#
_entry.id   AF-A0A949TBU7-F1
#
_cell.length_a   1.000
_cell.length_b   1.000
_cell.length_c   1.000
_cell.angle_alpha   90.00
_cell.angle_beta   90.00
_cell.angle_gamma   90.00
#
_symmetry.space_group_name_H-M   'P 1'
#
loop_
_entity.id
_entity.type
_entity.pdbx_description
1 polymer ?
#
loop_
_entity_poly.entity_id
_entity_poly.type
_entity_poly.pdbx_seq_one_letter_code
_entity_poly.pdbx_strand_id
1 'polypeptide(L)'
;MLNQSCSKKIIWLKIFNIKININKRILPYYKRARKNPLWLLMYISGRFLIFRSLAKLLFGKPFKQKFDVSSSIFQAVDTEFITQKLKNNGSWAGLKLPLHIQKQILKFAISTECYADSHPHLGFKIFQKEQAEKRCQFFFNQAQYFNVARTCPTIKKLASDSILLEIASKYLGTKPTFTGTRLWWIFPVNEASYNPMRIASYFHYDVDDYNSLRFFFYLTDVNVNSGPHIYVRGSHRNKSFTNLISPFKQCSDEEIANYYGEENIVSICGEAGFGFAEDTFCYHKAARPKSRSRLILQLQYAMNDYGVHNDIVDDEKLRNIINN
;
A
#
# COMPACT_ATOMS: atom_id res chain seq x y z
N MET A 1 8.07 54.60 1.12
CA MET A 1 7.91 53.62 2.22
C MET A 1 6.83 52.55 2.00
N LEU A 2 6.13 52.49 0.85
CA LEU A 2 5.02 51.54 0.63
C LEU A 2 5.42 50.16 0.03
N ASN A 3 6.63 49.99 -0.53
CA ASN A 3 7.04 48.74 -1.20
C ASN A 3 7.60 47.63 -0.28
N GLN A 4 8.07 47.96 0.93
CA GLN A 4 8.57 46.94 1.87
C GLN A 4 7.45 46.18 2.60
N SER A 5 6.26 46.78 2.75
CA SER A 5 5.12 46.18 3.46
C SER A 5 4.48 45.03 2.67
N CYS A 6 4.34 45.19 1.35
CA CYS A 6 3.72 44.18 0.48
C CYS A 6 4.60 42.92 0.30
N SER A 7 5.92 43.11 0.16
CA SER A 7 6.91 42.02 0.10
C SER A 7 6.94 41.19 1.40
N LYS A 8 6.94 41.84 2.57
CA LYS A 8 6.89 41.15 3.87
C LYS A 8 5.61 40.34 4.04
N LYS A 9 4.46 40.85 3.55
CA LYS A 9 3.16 40.14 3.61
C LYS A 9 3.14 38.87 2.75
N ILE A 10 3.74 38.90 1.56
CA ILE A 10 3.86 37.73 0.67
C ILE A 10 4.79 36.67 1.26
N ILE A 11 5.92 37.08 1.85
CA ILE A 11 6.87 36.17 2.51
C ILE A 11 6.22 35.53 3.74
N TRP A 12 5.50 36.30 4.55
CA TRP A 12 4.74 35.79 5.69
C TRP A 12 3.66 34.80 5.27
N LEU A 13 2.90 35.08 4.21
CA LEU A 13 1.90 34.15 3.67
C LEU A 13 2.54 32.85 3.17
N LYS A 14 3.71 32.92 2.51
CA LYS A 14 4.47 31.73 2.09
C LYS A 14 4.96 30.93 3.29
N ILE A 15 5.58 31.56 4.28
CA ILE A 15 6.08 30.89 5.50
C ILE A 15 4.93 30.29 6.31
N PHE A 16 3.82 31.01 6.44
CA PHE A 16 2.62 30.54 7.13
C PHE A 16 2.00 29.33 6.43
N ASN A 17 1.88 29.37 5.10
CA ASN A 17 1.41 28.23 4.32
C ASN A 17 2.37 27.03 4.40
N ILE A 18 3.69 27.25 4.40
CA ILE A 18 4.69 26.20 4.62
C ILE A 18 4.53 25.57 6.01
N LYS A 19 4.40 26.39 7.07
CA LYS A 19 4.18 25.91 8.45
C LYS A 19 2.88 25.10 8.58
N ILE A 20 1.78 25.57 7.97
CA ILE A 20 0.51 24.82 7.95
C ILE A 20 0.67 23.47 7.26
N ASN A 21 1.37 23.43 6.10
CA ASN A 21 1.53 22.21 5.33
C ASN A 21 2.43 21.19 6.07
N ILE A 22 3.49 21.67 6.73
CA ILE A 22 4.36 20.85 7.59
C ILE A 22 3.56 20.30 8.78
N ASN A 23 2.80 21.16 9.48
CA ASN A 23 2.00 20.73 10.62
C ASN A 23 0.95 19.68 10.23
N LYS A 24 0.27 19.84 9.09
CA LYS A 24 -0.68 18.83 8.58
C LYS A 24 -0.02 17.49 8.26
N ARG A 25 1.24 17.48 7.80
CA ARG A 25 1.99 16.26 7.49
C ARG A 25 2.57 15.58 8.74
N ILE A 26 2.99 16.35 9.75
CA ILE A 26 3.64 15.81 10.96
C ILE A 26 2.63 15.41 12.04
N LEU A 27 1.50 16.14 12.16
CA LEU A 27 0.51 15.91 13.22
C LEU A 27 0.01 14.46 13.31
N PRO A 28 -0.26 13.74 12.20
CA PRO A 28 -0.62 12.32 12.27
C PRO A 28 0.47 11.45 12.90
N TYR A 29 1.74 11.69 12.55
CA TYR A 29 2.88 10.96 13.12
C TYR A 29 3.04 11.27 14.61
N TYR A 30 2.89 12.53 15.02
CA TYR A 30 2.93 12.92 16.44
C TYR A 30 1.81 12.25 17.25
N LYS A 31 0.56 12.32 16.75
CA LYS A 31 -0.59 11.68 17.41
C LYS A 31 -0.38 10.17 17.57
N ARG A 32 0.22 9.52 16.55
CA ARG A 32 0.53 8.09 16.60
C ARG A 32 1.67 7.80 17.58
N ALA A 33 2.76 8.54 17.53
CA ALA A 33 3.90 8.39 18.44
C ALA A 33 3.49 8.50 19.91
N ARG A 34 2.59 9.45 20.24
CA ARG A 34 2.06 9.58 21.61
C ARG A 34 1.26 8.36 22.06
N LYS A 35 0.54 7.69 21.15
CA LYS A 35 -0.24 6.47 21.46
C LYS A 35 0.60 5.20 21.44
N ASN A 36 1.61 5.15 20.58
CA ASN A 36 2.49 4.01 20.37
C ASN A 36 3.95 4.49 20.23
N PRO A 37 4.68 4.70 21.34
CA PRO A 37 6.07 5.17 21.29
C PRO A 37 7.02 4.13 20.69
N LEU A 38 6.71 2.82 20.84
CA LEU A 38 7.49 1.75 20.22
C LEU A 38 7.42 1.80 18.69
N TRP A 39 6.26 2.19 18.13
CA TRP A 39 6.15 2.46 16.70
C TRP A 39 7.06 3.61 16.26
N LEU A 40 7.18 4.69 17.04
CA LEU A 40 8.06 5.80 16.65
C LEU A 40 9.53 5.35 16.61
N LEU A 41 9.96 4.59 17.62
CA LEU A 41 11.31 4.03 17.65
C LEU A 41 11.55 3.15 16.41
N MET A 42 10.65 2.22 16.13
CA MET A 42 10.71 1.39 14.91
C MET A 42 10.70 2.23 13.64
N TYR A 43 9.83 3.25 13.54
CA TYR A 43 9.68 4.07 12.33
C TYR A 43 10.94 4.87 12.00
N ILE A 44 11.70 5.27 13.03
CA ILE A 44 12.98 5.97 12.86
C ILE A 44 14.10 4.98 12.54
N SER A 45 14.28 3.95 13.39
CA SER A 45 15.40 3.01 13.26
C SER A 45 15.23 2.05 12.08
N GLY A 46 14.01 1.64 11.78
CA GLY A 46 13.63 0.70 10.71
C GLY A 46 13.98 1.18 9.32
N ARG A 47 14.35 2.45 9.14
CA ARG A 47 14.86 2.97 7.86
C ARG A 47 16.25 2.46 7.54
N PHE A 48 17.04 2.12 8.55
CA PHE A 48 18.44 1.72 8.37
C PHE A 48 18.55 0.19 8.40
N LEU A 49 19.23 -0.36 7.38
CA LEU A 49 19.42 -1.82 7.24
C LEU A 49 20.08 -2.47 8.46
N ILE A 50 21.02 -1.78 9.12
CA ILE A 50 21.71 -2.30 10.30
C ILE A 50 20.71 -2.55 11.44
N PHE A 51 19.83 -1.59 11.74
CA PHE A 51 18.81 -1.76 12.78
C PHE A 51 17.75 -2.78 12.40
N ARG A 52 17.36 -2.88 11.12
CA ARG A 52 16.47 -3.94 10.63
C ARG A 52 17.08 -5.33 10.87
N SER A 53 18.37 -5.48 10.59
CA SER A 53 19.09 -6.75 10.74
C SER A 53 19.24 -7.13 12.21
N LEU A 54 19.57 -6.16 13.07
CA LEU A 54 19.64 -6.34 14.52
C LEU A 54 18.27 -6.70 15.11
N ALA A 55 17.21 -5.99 14.71
CA ALA A 55 15.85 -6.26 15.17
C ALA A 55 15.39 -7.67 14.78
N LYS A 56 15.78 -8.16 13.59
CA LYS A 56 15.52 -9.54 13.19
C LYS A 56 16.19 -10.58 14.10
N LEU A 57 17.42 -10.33 14.53
CA LEU A 57 18.13 -11.21 15.47
C LEU A 57 17.52 -11.19 16.87
N LEU A 58 17.14 -9.99 17.37
CA LEU A 58 16.66 -9.80 18.74
C LEU A 58 15.18 -10.13 18.93
N PHE A 59 14.35 -9.78 17.95
CA PHE A 59 12.89 -9.85 18.04
C PHE A 59 12.27 -10.84 17.05
N GLY A 60 13.09 -11.57 16.30
CA GLY A 60 12.63 -12.65 15.43
C GLY A 60 11.97 -13.74 16.26
N LYS A 61 10.69 -14.02 15.97
CA LYS A 61 9.97 -15.17 16.52
C LYS A 61 10.54 -16.45 15.88
N PRO A 62 10.91 -17.47 16.68
CA PRO A 62 11.37 -18.73 16.14
C PRO A 62 10.28 -19.36 15.28
N PHE A 63 10.67 -19.92 14.14
CA PHE A 63 9.74 -20.55 13.21
C PHE A 63 10.29 -21.92 12.81
N LYS A 64 9.61 -22.99 13.25
CA LYS A 64 9.93 -24.40 12.92
C LYS A 64 8.78 -25.09 12.16
N GLN A 65 7.71 -24.37 11.85
CA GLN A 65 6.51 -24.98 11.26
C GLN A 65 6.76 -25.23 9.77
N LYS A 66 6.59 -26.48 9.34
CA LYS A 66 6.50 -26.81 7.92
C LYS A 66 5.10 -26.46 7.45
N PHE A 67 5.00 -25.69 6.37
CA PHE A 67 3.73 -25.42 5.72
C PHE A 67 3.34 -26.61 4.86
N ASP A 68 2.11 -27.09 5.00
CA ASP A 68 1.56 -28.06 4.07
C ASP A 68 1.13 -27.35 2.78
N VAL A 69 2.07 -27.22 1.86
CA VAL A 69 1.84 -26.58 0.56
C VAL A 69 0.83 -27.33 -0.30
N SER A 70 0.54 -28.60 -0.02
CA SER A 70 -0.47 -29.38 -0.76
C SER A 70 -1.90 -28.88 -0.49
N SER A 71 -2.11 -28.24 0.66
CA SER A 71 -3.38 -27.60 1.02
C SER A 71 -3.57 -26.19 0.46
N SER A 72 -2.58 -25.67 -0.29
CA SER A 72 -2.61 -24.31 -0.82
C SER A 72 -3.71 -24.12 -1.86
N ILE A 73 -4.21 -22.90 -1.91
CA ILE A 73 -5.05 -22.40 -2.99
C ILE A 73 -4.27 -22.32 -4.30
N PHE A 74 -2.98 -22.01 -4.24
CA PHE A 74 -2.14 -21.84 -5.42
C PHE A 74 -1.67 -23.18 -5.94
N GLN A 75 -1.41 -23.24 -7.25
CA GLN A 75 -0.59 -24.32 -7.80
C GLN A 75 0.80 -24.27 -7.18
N ALA A 76 1.49 -25.41 -7.15
CA ALA A 76 2.84 -25.49 -6.63
C ALA A 76 3.76 -24.46 -7.32
N VAL A 77 4.47 -23.68 -6.51
CA VAL A 77 5.47 -22.70 -6.96
C VAL A 77 6.79 -22.96 -6.24
N ASP A 78 7.90 -22.57 -6.87
CA ASP A 78 9.21 -22.60 -6.23
C ASP A 78 9.35 -21.42 -5.24
N THR A 79 9.01 -21.68 -3.98
CA THR A 79 9.07 -20.68 -2.91
C THR A 79 10.49 -20.21 -2.60
N GLU A 80 11.51 -21.02 -2.90
CA GLU A 80 12.92 -20.66 -2.68
C GLU A 80 13.38 -19.67 -3.76
N PHE A 81 13.08 -19.97 -5.03
CA PHE A 81 13.34 -19.06 -6.13
C PHE A 81 12.66 -17.70 -5.94
N ILE A 82 11.37 -17.70 -5.55
CA ILE A 82 10.63 -16.47 -5.29
C ILE A 82 11.31 -15.67 -4.16
N THR A 83 11.67 -16.34 -3.07
CA THR A 83 12.36 -15.70 -1.94
C THR A 83 13.70 -15.11 -2.37
N GLN A 84 14.47 -15.80 -3.21
CA GLN A 84 15.75 -15.28 -3.71
C GLN A 84 15.54 -14.07 -4.62
N LYS A 85 14.51 -14.07 -5.46
CA LYS A 85 14.14 -12.91 -6.29
C LYS A 85 13.73 -11.72 -5.43
N LEU A 86 12.94 -11.93 -4.37
CA LEU A 86 12.61 -10.87 -3.41
C LEU A 86 13.85 -10.31 -2.72
N LYS A 87 14.78 -11.16 -2.24
CA LYS A 87 16.02 -10.70 -1.59
C LYS A 87 16.90 -9.83 -2.51
N ASN A 88 16.94 -10.18 -3.80
CA ASN A 88 17.76 -9.48 -4.79
C ASN A 88 17.08 -8.21 -5.32
N ASN A 89 15.80 -8.30 -5.67
CA ASN A 89 15.10 -7.27 -6.44
C ASN A 89 14.12 -6.44 -5.60
N GLY A 90 13.76 -6.92 -4.41
CA GLY A 90 12.73 -6.35 -3.54
C GLY A 90 11.29 -6.66 -3.98
N SER A 91 11.10 -7.21 -5.18
CA SER A 91 9.79 -7.63 -5.69
C SER A 91 9.91 -8.83 -6.63
N TRP A 92 8.86 -9.63 -6.70
CA TRP A 92 8.70 -10.71 -7.67
C TRP A 92 7.26 -10.76 -8.17
N ALA A 93 7.07 -10.68 -9.49
CA ALA A 93 5.78 -10.80 -10.15
C ALA A 93 5.68 -12.14 -10.87
N GLY A 94 4.53 -12.80 -10.75
CA GLY A 94 4.34 -14.14 -11.32
C GLY A 94 3.35 -15.02 -10.56
N LEU A 95 2.89 -14.61 -9.37
CA LEU A 95 1.81 -15.31 -8.68
C LEU A 95 0.53 -15.25 -9.54
N LYS A 96 -0.25 -16.34 -9.52
CA LYS A 96 -1.50 -16.45 -10.25
C LYS A 96 -2.60 -16.88 -9.30
N LEU A 97 -3.52 -15.96 -8.99
CA LEU A 97 -4.70 -16.25 -8.21
C LEU A 97 -5.61 -17.18 -9.04
N PRO A 98 -6.05 -18.33 -8.49
CA PRO A 98 -6.96 -19.20 -9.22
C PRO A 98 -8.27 -18.50 -9.59
N LEU A 99 -8.76 -18.77 -10.80
CA LEU A 99 -9.95 -18.10 -11.36
C LEU A 99 -11.19 -18.18 -10.45
N HIS A 100 -11.40 -19.31 -9.77
CA HIS A 100 -12.54 -19.47 -8.87
C HIS A 100 -12.44 -18.57 -7.62
N ILE A 101 -11.24 -18.38 -7.08
CA ILE A 101 -10.96 -17.48 -5.95
C ILE A 101 -11.15 -16.03 -6.38
N GLN A 102 -10.59 -15.67 -7.54
CA GLN A 102 -10.77 -14.34 -8.13
C GLN A 102 -12.26 -14.02 -8.31
N LYS A 103 -13.05 -14.93 -8.89
CA LYS A 103 -14.51 -14.76 -9.08
C LYS A 103 -15.26 -14.59 -7.75
N GLN A 104 -14.90 -15.34 -6.71
CA GLN A 104 -15.50 -15.19 -5.38
C GLN A 104 -15.23 -13.81 -4.79
N ILE A 105 -13.99 -13.31 -4.88
CA ILE A 105 -13.62 -11.99 -4.36
C ILE A 105 -14.29 -10.88 -5.19
N LEU A 106 -14.37 -11.02 -6.51
CA LEU A 106 -15.11 -10.09 -7.36
C LEU A 106 -16.60 -10.06 -7.03
N LYS A 107 -17.23 -11.21 -6.80
CA LYS A 107 -18.62 -11.29 -6.36
C LYS A 107 -18.82 -10.53 -5.06
N PHE A 108 -17.93 -10.74 -4.08
CA PHE A 108 -17.92 -9.97 -2.83
C PHE A 108 -17.78 -8.46 -3.09
N ALA A 109 -16.83 -8.04 -3.93
CA ALA A 109 -16.60 -6.64 -4.22
C ALA A 109 -17.81 -5.96 -4.87
N ILE A 110 -18.52 -6.65 -5.76
CA ILE A 110 -19.73 -6.13 -6.42
C ILE A 110 -20.91 -6.06 -5.45
N SER A 111 -21.05 -7.06 -4.56
CA SER A 111 -22.16 -7.15 -3.61
C SER A 111 -21.98 -6.33 -2.34
N THR A 112 -20.79 -5.80 -2.06
CA THR A 112 -20.44 -5.10 -0.82
C THR A 112 -20.21 -3.62 -1.08
N GLU A 113 -20.43 -2.78 -0.07
CA GLU A 113 -20.14 -1.35 -0.17
C GLU A 113 -18.64 -1.10 -0.16
N CYS A 114 -18.19 -0.21 -1.03
CA CYS A 114 -16.88 0.42 -0.98
C CYS A 114 -17.02 1.89 -0.59
N TYR A 115 -15.94 2.48 -0.08
CA TYR A 115 -15.97 3.78 0.57
C TYR A 115 -15.05 4.76 -0.16
N ALA A 116 -15.62 5.86 -0.66
CA ALA A 116 -14.95 6.83 -1.52
C ALA A 116 -13.75 7.48 -0.82
N ASP A 117 -12.61 7.48 -1.51
CA ASP A 117 -11.35 8.07 -1.04
C ASP A 117 -10.95 7.63 0.38
N SER A 118 -11.35 6.42 0.77
CA SER A 118 -11.13 5.82 2.09
C SER A 118 -11.83 6.55 3.25
N HIS A 119 -12.95 7.23 3.00
CA HIS A 119 -13.78 7.82 4.04
C HIS A 119 -14.94 6.88 4.43
N PRO A 120 -14.99 6.38 5.69
CA PRO A 120 -16.02 5.44 6.14
C PRO A 120 -17.47 5.88 5.96
N HIS A 121 -17.74 7.19 5.89
CA HIS A 121 -19.08 7.73 5.74
C HIS A 121 -19.49 7.96 4.28
N LEU A 122 -18.63 7.63 3.31
CA LEU A 122 -18.87 7.79 1.88
C LEU A 122 -19.05 6.43 1.17
N GLY A 123 -19.89 5.56 1.74
CA GLY A 123 -20.14 4.21 1.23
C GLY A 123 -21.10 4.15 0.05
N PHE A 124 -20.84 3.28 -0.91
CA PHE A 124 -21.70 3.04 -2.08
C PHE A 124 -21.41 1.64 -2.66
N LYS A 125 -22.34 1.04 -3.42
CA LYS A 125 -22.00 -0.13 -4.25
C LYS A 125 -21.24 0.33 -5.47
N ILE A 126 -20.27 -0.45 -5.95
CA ILE A 126 -19.40 -0.02 -7.05
C ILE A 126 -20.15 0.43 -8.32
N PHE A 127 -21.26 -0.23 -8.67
CA PHE A 127 -22.10 0.14 -9.82
C PHE A 127 -22.89 1.45 -9.61
N GLN A 128 -22.95 1.96 -8.38
CA GLN A 128 -23.58 3.25 -8.02
C GLN A 128 -22.58 4.41 -8.01
N LYS A 129 -21.32 4.21 -8.45
CA LYS A 129 -20.26 5.24 -8.39
C LYS A 129 -20.72 6.59 -8.97
N GLU A 130 -21.29 6.60 -10.17
CA GLU A 130 -21.71 7.84 -10.81
C GLU A 130 -22.82 8.56 -10.04
N GLN A 131 -23.76 7.81 -9.47
CA GLN A 131 -24.81 8.37 -8.62
C GLN A 131 -24.23 8.96 -7.33
N ALA A 132 -23.25 8.27 -6.74
CA ALA A 132 -22.55 8.68 -5.53
C ALA A 132 -21.75 9.97 -5.77
N GLU A 133 -21.01 10.06 -6.88
CA GLU A 133 -20.28 11.27 -7.28
C GLU A 133 -21.21 12.45 -7.56
N LYS A 134 -22.35 12.22 -8.24
CA LYS A 134 -23.37 13.26 -8.46
C LYS A 134 -23.92 13.81 -7.15
N ARG A 135 -24.22 12.94 -6.18
CA ARG A 135 -24.73 13.35 -4.86
C ARG A 135 -23.69 14.15 -4.07
N CYS A 136 -22.43 13.72 -4.12
CA CYS A 136 -21.33 14.38 -3.43
C CYS A 136 -20.79 15.63 -4.13
N GLN A 137 -21.12 15.81 -5.42
CA GLN A 137 -20.60 16.88 -6.28
C GLN A 137 -19.06 16.88 -6.42
N PHE A 138 -18.42 15.71 -6.36
CA PHE A 138 -17.00 15.55 -6.69
C PHE A 138 -16.68 14.13 -7.19
N PHE A 139 -15.60 14.00 -7.94
CA PHE A 139 -15.13 12.72 -8.47
C PHE A 139 -14.22 11.99 -7.48
N PHE A 140 -14.45 10.70 -7.32
CA PHE A 140 -13.67 9.84 -6.44
C PHE A 140 -12.43 9.34 -7.16
N ASN A 141 -11.27 9.47 -6.52
CA ASN A 141 -10.02 8.97 -7.07
C ASN A 141 -9.85 7.47 -6.77
N GLN A 142 -10.29 7.02 -5.58
CA GLN A 142 -10.29 5.62 -5.18
C GLN A 142 -11.55 5.25 -4.40
N ALA A 143 -11.76 3.95 -4.17
CA ALA A 143 -12.70 3.47 -3.17
C ALA A 143 -12.16 2.22 -2.47
N GLN A 144 -12.16 2.21 -1.15
CA GLN A 144 -11.64 1.11 -0.33
C GLN A 144 -12.79 0.30 0.28
N TYR A 145 -12.60 -1.02 0.40
CA TYR A 145 -13.44 -1.88 1.21
C TYR A 145 -12.80 -2.03 2.59
N PHE A 146 -13.56 -1.77 3.66
CA PHE A 146 -13.09 -1.95 5.04
C PHE A 146 -13.46 -3.34 5.58
N ASN A 147 -12.75 -3.76 6.63
CA ASN A 147 -13.02 -4.98 7.39
C ASN A 147 -12.96 -6.29 6.57
N VAL A 148 -12.33 -6.29 5.40
CA VAL A 148 -12.44 -7.41 4.43
C VAL A 148 -11.83 -8.72 4.91
N ALA A 149 -10.82 -8.71 5.78
CA ALA A 149 -10.31 -9.94 6.42
C ALA A 149 -11.35 -10.60 7.35
N ARG A 150 -12.30 -9.81 7.89
CA ARG A 150 -13.38 -10.30 8.74
C ARG A 150 -14.61 -10.69 7.91
N THR A 151 -14.93 -9.90 6.90
CA THR A 151 -16.21 -9.99 6.16
C THR A 151 -16.15 -10.82 4.88
N CYS A 152 -14.96 -11.10 4.33
CA CYS A 152 -14.79 -11.94 3.14
C CYS A 152 -14.06 -13.25 3.48
N PRO A 153 -14.77 -14.39 3.59
CA PRO A 153 -14.16 -15.69 3.91
C PRO A 153 -13.06 -16.10 2.94
N THR A 154 -13.21 -15.79 1.66
CA THR A 154 -12.20 -16.11 0.63
C THR A 154 -10.89 -15.34 0.86
N ILE A 155 -10.96 -14.04 1.19
CA ILE A 155 -9.76 -13.24 1.53
C ILE A 155 -9.15 -13.74 2.83
N LYS A 156 -9.97 -14.08 3.84
CA LYS A 156 -9.48 -14.66 5.10
C LYS A 156 -8.70 -15.95 4.86
N LYS A 157 -9.22 -16.85 4.00
CA LYS A 157 -8.54 -18.09 3.63
C LYS A 157 -7.22 -17.82 2.88
N LEU A 158 -7.22 -16.84 1.98
CA LEU A 158 -6.02 -16.43 1.24
C LEU A 158 -4.94 -15.85 2.16
N ALA A 159 -5.33 -15.08 3.17
CA ALA A 159 -4.43 -14.53 4.20
C ALA A 159 -3.79 -15.60 5.11
N SER A 160 -4.28 -16.84 5.06
CA SER A 160 -3.71 -17.99 5.76
C SER A 160 -3.21 -19.08 4.82
N ASP A 161 -3.02 -18.76 3.53
CA ASP A 161 -2.57 -19.72 2.53
C ASP A 161 -1.13 -20.20 2.78
N SER A 162 -0.89 -21.51 2.69
CA SER A 162 0.38 -22.13 3.05
C SER A 162 1.56 -21.69 2.16
N ILE A 163 1.34 -21.50 0.86
CA ILE A 163 2.40 -21.02 -0.06
C ILE A 163 2.76 -19.56 0.25
N LEU A 164 1.76 -18.69 0.46
CA LEU A 164 2.03 -17.29 0.80
C LEU A 164 2.74 -17.16 2.15
N LEU A 165 2.30 -17.93 3.15
CA LEU A 165 2.94 -17.94 4.47
C LEU A 165 4.35 -18.53 4.42
N GLU A 166 4.63 -19.51 3.57
CA GLU A 166 5.99 -20.04 3.38
C GLU A 166 6.91 -18.99 2.77
N ILE A 167 6.49 -18.33 1.70
CA ILE A 167 7.26 -17.23 1.07
C ILE A 167 7.50 -16.11 2.09
N ALA A 168 6.45 -15.68 2.80
CA ALA A 168 6.57 -14.65 3.82
C ALA A 168 7.54 -15.07 4.94
N SER A 169 7.45 -16.30 5.43
CA SER A 169 8.33 -16.78 6.49
C SER A 169 9.78 -16.87 6.05
N LYS A 170 10.06 -17.42 4.86
CA LYS A 170 11.41 -17.50 4.29
C LYS A 170 12.01 -16.12 4.05
N TYR A 171 11.21 -15.18 3.53
CA TYR A 171 11.66 -13.81 3.28
C TYR A 171 11.94 -13.04 4.57
N LEU A 172 10.96 -13.02 5.49
CA LEU A 172 11.08 -12.32 6.76
C LEU A 172 12.13 -12.98 7.66
N GLY A 173 12.33 -14.29 7.54
CA GLY A 173 13.18 -15.12 8.38
C GLY A 173 12.67 -15.23 9.82
N THR A 174 11.34 -15.21 9.97
CA THR A 174 10.63 -15.35 11.24
C THR A 174 9.22 -15.87 10.98
N LYS A 175 8.44 -16.13 12.03
CA LYS A 175 7.01 -16.41 11.90
C LYS A 175 6.31 -15.15 11.37
N PRO A 176 5.69 -15.19 10.18
CA PRO A 176 5.02 -14.01 9.63
C PRO A 176 3.80 -13.65 10.50
N THR A 177 3.69 -12.37 10.83
CA THR A 177 2.51 -11.80 11.48
C THR A 177 1.66 -11.16 10.37
N PHE A 178 0.42 -11.63 10.20
CA PHE A 178 -0.54 -10.96 9.31
C PHE A 178 -0.97 -9.64 9.96
N THR A 179 -0.73 -8.52 9.29
CA THR A 179 -0.98 -7.17 9.85
C THR A 179 -2.20 -6.49 9.23
N GLY A 180 -2.75 -7.03 8.14
CA GLY A 180 -3.99 -6.54 7.56
C GLY A 180 -4.12 -6.83 6.08
N THR A 181 -5.19 -6.32 5.49
CA THR A 181 -5.50 -6.48 4.07
C THR A 181 -6.14 -5.22 3.51
N ARG A 182 -5.90 -4.92 2.23
CA ARG A 182 -6.62 -3.84 1.54
C ARG A 182 -7.22 -4.38 0.26
N LEU A 183 -8.47 -4.04 0.01
CA LEU A 183 -9.14 -4.24 -1.27
C LEU A 183 -9.63 -2.86 -1.70
N TRP A 184 -9.20 -2.38 -2.86
CA TRP A 184 -9.58 -1.04 -3.29
C TRP A 184 -9.55 -0.86 -4.80
N TRP A 185 -10.40 0.04 -5.25
CA TRP A 185 -10.46 0.56 -6.62
C TRP A 185 -9.60 1.80 -6.74
N ILE A 186 -9.01 1.99 -7.92
CA ILE A 186 -8.45 3.26 -8.39
C ILE A 186 -9.18 3.63 -9.68
N PHE A 187 -9.65 4.88 -9.79
CA PHE A 187 -10.50 5.35 -10.87
C PHE A 187 -9.81 6.39 -11.76
N PRO A 188 -10.04 6.36 -13.08
CA PRO A 188 -9.66 7.45 -13.96
C PRO A 188 -10.54 8.68 -13.65
N VAL A 189 -9.90 9.84 -13.50
CA VAL A 189 -10.56 11.13 -13.31
C VAL A 189 -9.87 12.19 -14.17
N ASN A 190 -10.60 13.25 -14.50
CA ASN A 190 -10.04 14.40 -15.22
C ASN A 190 -8.93 15.08 -14.40
N GLU A 191 -8.12 15.92 -15.07
CA GLU A 191 -7.00 16.62 -14.44
C GLU A 191 -7.40 17.43 -13.21
N ALA A 192 -8.50 18.17 -13.32
CA ALA A 192 -9.00 19.04 -12.26
C ALA A 192 -9.40 18.28 -10.99
N SER A 193 -9.78 17.01 -11.12
CA SER A 193 -10.23 16.18 -9.99
C SER A 193 -9.17 15.20 -9.50
N TYR A 194 -8.05 15.10 -10.21
CA TYR A 194 -6.99 14.16 -9.88
C TYR A 194 -6.24 14.60 -8.63
N ASN A 195 -6.13 13.69 -7.66
CA ASN A 195 -5.38 13.92 -6.44
C ASN A 195 -4.28 12.86 -6.26
N PRO A 196 -3.01 13.20 -6.54
CA PRO A 196 -1.90 12.24 -6.47
C PRO A 196 -1.61 11.75 -5.04
N MET A 197 -2.01 12.50 -4.01
CA MET A 197 -1.87 12.04 -2.61
C MET A 197 -2.86 10.94 -2.27
N ARG A 198 -4.09 11.01 -2.81
CA ARG A 198 -5.12 9.98 -2.56
C ARG A 198 -4.74 8.64 -3.19
N ILE A 199 -4.12 8.68 -4.38
CA ILE A 199 -3.71 7.49 -5.11
C ILE A 199 -2.31 6.99 -4.71
N ALA A 200 -1.55 7.79 -3.96
CA ALA A 200 -0.15 7.53 -3.64
C ALA A 200 0.74 7.45 -4.90
N SER A 201 0.63 8.49 -5.75
CA SER A 201 1.28 8.56 -7.06
C SER A 201 2.68 9.18 -7.06
N TYR A 202 3.19 9.59 -5.91
CA TYR A 202 4.61 9.88 -5.75
C TYR A 202 5.32 8.63 -5.23
N PHE A 203 6.56 8.43 -5.64
CA PHE A 203 7.36 7.33 -5.12
C PHE A 203 7.51 7.47 -3.61
N HIS A 204 7.24 6.40 -2.89
CA HIS A 204 7.41 6.31 -1.45
C HIS A 204 7.72 4.87 -1.06
N TYR A 205 8.10 4.66 0.19
CA TYR A 205 8.23 3.34 0.78
C TYR A 205 7.54 3.32 2.13
N ASP A 206 7.10 2.14 2.55
CA ASP A 206 6.33 1.94 3.76
C ASP A 206 7.20 1.30 4.85
N VAL A 207 7.21 1.97 6.01
CA VAL A 207 7.97 1.58 7.19
C VAL A 207 6.96 1.09 8.21
N ASP A 208 6.43 -0.09 7.92
CA ASP A 208 5.37 -0.75 8.70
C ASP A 208 5.96 -1.50 9.90
N ASP A 209 7.17 -2.05 9.71
CA ASP A 209 7.99 -2.78 10.68
C ASP A 209 9.47 -2.78 10.19
N TYR A 210 10.38 -3.41 10.93
CA TYR A 210 11.76 -3.66 10.51
C TYR A 210 11.87 -4.56 9.28
N ASN A 211 10.88 -5.41 9.04
CA ASN A 211 10.77 -6.19 7.81
C ASN A 211 9.30 -6.51 7.52
N SER A 212 8.88 -6.28 6.28
CA SER A 212 7.49 -6.43 5.85
C SER A 212 7.44 -6.86 4.40
N LEU A 213 6.47 -7.72 4.10
CA LEU A 213 6.20 -8.27 2.78
C LEU A 213 4.71 -8.13 2.48
N ARG A 214 4.40 -7.69 1.27
CA ARG A 214 3.04 -7.60 0.76
C ARG A 214 2.86 -8.52 -0.42
N PHE A 215 1.67 -9.12 -0.52
CA PHE A 215 1.24 -9.83 -1.71
C PHE A 215 0.09 -9.06 -2.34
N PHE A 216 0.18 -8.82 -3.64
CA PHE A 216 -0.81 -8.10 -4.41
C PHE A 216 -1.42 -9.01 -5.46
N PHE A 217 -2.71 -8.83 -5.72
CA PHE A 217 -3.43 -9.50 -6.79
C PHE A 217 -4.35 -8.51 -7.50
N TYR A 218 -4.19 -8.37 -8.81
CA TYR A 218 -5.15 -7.65 -9.63
C TYR A 218 -6.43 -8.46 -9.77
N LEU A 219 -7.58 -7.82 -9.60
CA LEU A 219 -8.90 -8.45 -9.80
C LEU A 219 -9.57 -8.00 -11.10
N THR A 220 -8.96 -7.04 -11.79
CA THR A 220 -9.27 -6.58 -13.15
C THR A 220 -8.02 -6.66 -14.00
N ASP A 221 -8.16 -6.61 -15.33
CA ASP A 221 -6.99 -6.51 -16.21
C ASP A 221 -6.30 -5.15 -16.02
N VAL A 222 -4.97 -5.18 -15.95
CA VAL A 222 -4.14 -4.00 -15.72
C VAL A 222 -3.11 -3.88 -16.82
N ASN A 223 -3.24 -2.82 -17.60
CA ASN A 223 -2.23 -2.35 -18.54
C ASN A 223 -1.74 -0.95 -18.13
N VAL A 224 -0.85 -0.36 -18.93
CA VAL A 224 -0.28 0.98 -18.69
C VAL A 224 -1.33 2.10 -18.55
N ASN A 225 -2.54 1.92 -19.10
CA ASN A 225 -3.64 2.89 -19.01
C ASN A 225 -4.57 2.69 -17.81
N SER A 226 -4.34 1.62 -17.05
CA SER A 226 -5.15 1.22 -15.88
C SER A 226 -4.55 1.70 -14.55
N GLY A 227 -3.43 2.43 -14.60
CA GLY A 227 -2.70 2.87 -13.40
C GLY A 227 -1.99 1.71 -12.69
N PRO A 228 -1.01 1.05 -13.35
CA PRO A 228 -0.30 -0.08 -12.77
C PRO A 228 0.49 0.31 -11.51
N HIS A 229 0.84 -0.69 -10.70
CA HIS A 229 1.80 -0.52 -9.61
C HIS A 229 3.18 -0.38 -10.23
N ILE A 230 3.94 0.59 -9.75
CA ILE A 230 5.32 0.83 -10.18
C ILE A 230 6.21 0.68 -8.96
N TYR A 231 7.30 -0.06 -9.10
CA TYR A 231 8.31 -0.20 -8.06
C TYR A 231 9.70 0.01 -8.62
N VAL A 232 10.64 0.32 -7.74
CA VAL A 232 12.06 0.51 -8.07
C VAL A 232 12.85 -0.71 -7.62
N ARG A 233 13.38 -1.46 -8.58
CA ARG A 233 14.14 -2.70 -8.35
C ARG A 233 15.35 -2.43 -7.46
N GLY A 234 15.54 -3.26 -6.42
CA GLY A 234 16.70 -3.21 -5.51
C GLY A 234 16.68 -2.06 -4.50
N SER A 235 15.72 -1.14 -4.59
CA SER A 235 15.65 0.03 -3.71
C SER A 235 15.32 -0.30 -2.26
N HIS A 236 14.81 -1.50 -1.94
CA HIS A 236 14.57 -1.96 -0.56
C HIS A 236 15.86 -2.01 0.30
N ARG A 237 17.03 -2.10 -0.35
CA ARG A 237 18.36 -2.16 0.29
C ARG A 237 19.28 -1.01 -0.09
N ASN A 238 19.10 -0.40 -1.26
CA ASN A 238 19.92 0.72 -1.70
C ASN A 238 19.12 2.01 -1.59
N LYS A 239 19.39 2.85 -0.59
CA LYS A 239 18.79 4.18 -0.47
C LYS A 239 19.86 5.20 -0.14
N SER A 240 19.72 6.40 -0.71
CA SER A 240 20.56 7.52 -0.30
C SER A 240 20.36 7.85 1.18
N PHE A 241 21.45 8.21 1.85
CA PHE A 241 21.41 8.59 3.27
C PHE A 241 20.47 9.77 3.52
N THR A 242 20.45 10.75 2.61
CA THR A 242 19.54 11.91 2.67
C THR A 242 18.08 11.50 2.67
N ASN A 243 17.70 10.49 1.88
CA ASN A 243 16.34 9.97 1.84
C ASN A 243 15.98 9.16 3.10
N LEU A 244 16.95 8.51 3.74
CA LEU A 244 16.73 7.79 5.00
C LEU A 244 16.43 8.75 6.16
N ILE A 245 17.16 9.87 6.25
CA ILE A 245 16.99 10.85 7.33
C ILE A 245 15.86 11.85 7.07
N SER A 246 15.40 11.98 5.83
CA SER A 246 14.32 12.92 5.48
C SER A 246 13.02 12.56 6.20
N PRO A 247 12.35 13.51 6.88
CA PRO A 247 11.03 13.25 7.46
C PRO A 247 9.98 12.94 6.39
N PHE A 248 10.23 13.33 5.13
CA PHE A 248 9.37 13.07 3.98
C PHE A 248 9.94 11.91 3.16
N LYS A 249 9.17 10.82 3.06
CA LYS A 249 9.54 9.61 2.30
C LYS A 249 9.15 9.68 0.82
N GLN A 250 8.63 10.82 0.36
CA GLN A 250 8.17 11.00 -1.02
C GLN A 250 9.31 11.48 -1.89
N CYS A 251 9.46 10.87 -3.06
CA CYS A 251 10.42 11.25 -4.09
C CYS A 251 9.70 11.53 -5.41
N SER A 252 10.25 12.44 -6.20
CA SER A 252 9.80 12.69 -7.57
C SER A 252 10.25 11.57 -8.51
N ASP A 253 9.62 11.49 -9.68
CA ASP A 253 10.05 10.61 -10.76
C ASP A 253 11.51 10.88 -11.17
N GLU A 254 11.88 12.16 -11.32
CA GLU A 254 13.23 12.58 -11.71
C GLU A 254 14.28 12.18 -10.67
N GLU A 255 14.00 12.37 -9.36
CA GLU A 255 14.92 11.96 -8.30
C GLU A 255 15.16 10.44 -8.31
N ILE A 256 14.11 9.66 -8.55
CA ILE A 256 14.21 8.20 -8.63
C ILE A 256 14.98 7.78 -9.89
N ALA A 257 14.63 8.33 -11.06
CA ALA A 257 15.31 8.02 -12.31
C ALA A 257 16.80 8.37 -12.26
N ASN A 258 17.15 9.54 -11.73
CA ASN A 258 18.54 9.98 -11.60
C ASN A 258 19.37 9.11 -10.65
N TYR A 259 18.76 8.60 -9.58
CA TYR A 259 19.49 7.80 -8.58
C TYR A 259 19.55 6.31 -8.91
N TYR A 260 18.48 5.75 -9.47
CA TYR A 260 18.35 4.30 -9.70
C TYR A 260 18.46 3.88 -11.16
N GLY A 261 18.34 4.80 -12.11
CA GLY A 261 18.22 4.50 -13.53
C GLY A 261 16.79 4.09 -13.93
N GLU A 262 16.37 4.52 -15.12
CA GLU A 262 15.05 4.22 -15.70
C GLU A 262 14.82 2.70 -15.84
N GLU A 263 15.87 1.93 -16.11
CA GLU A 263 15.82 0.47 -16.27
C GLU A 263 15.42 -0.28 -14.99
N ASN A 264 15.53 0.39 -13.84
CA ASN A 264 15.12 -0.14 -12.54
C ASN A 264 13.72 0.31 -12.12
N ILE A 265 13.06 1.18 -12.88
CA ILE A 265 11.67 1.57 -12.66
C ILE A 265 10.75 0.59 -13.41
N VAL A 266 10.09 -0.28 -12.66
CA VAL A 266 9.34 -1.40 -13.24
C VAL A 266 7.85 -1.21 -13.04
N SER A 267 7.10 -1.15 -14.15
CA SER A 267 5.64 -1.16 -14.14
C SER A 267 5.10 -2.59 -14.16
N ILE A 268 4.28 -2.96 -13.18
CA ILE A 268 3.67 -4.28 -13.09
C ILE A 268 2.30 -4.24 -13.76
N CYS A 269 2.23 -4.73 -15.00
CA CYS A 269 0.99 -4.99 -15.73
C CYS A 269 0.67 -6.48 -15.72
N GLY A 270 -0.61 -6.82 -15.88
CA GLY A 270 -1.06 -8.21 -15.94
C GLY A 270 -2.58 -8.32 -15.98
N GLU A 271 -3.05 -9.44 -16.51
CA GLU A 271 -4.47 -9.79 -16.52
C GLU A 271 -5.01 -10.00 -15.10
N ALA A 272 -6.33 -9.99 -14.98
CA ALA A 272 -7.00 -10.28 -13.74
C ALA A 272 -6.58 -11.65 -13.17
N GLY A 273 -6.26 -11.69 -11.87
CA GLY A 273 -5.63 -12.81 -11.18
C GLY A 273 -4.10 -12.76 -11.15
N PHE A 274 -3.44 -11.90 -11.93
CA PHE A 274 -2.00 -11.70 -11.83
C PHE A 274 -1.61 -11.08 -10.49
N GLY A 275 -0.56 -11.61 -9.89
CA GLY A 275 -0.08 -11.19 -8.58
C GLY A 275 1.43 -11.12 -8.46
N PHE A 276 1.85 -10.40 -7.42
CA PHE A 276 3.24 -10.13 -7.13
C PHE A 276 3.46 -10.00 -5.62
N ALA A 277 4.68 -10.27 -5.18
CA ALA A 277 5.13 -10.06 -3.81
C ALA A 277 6.15 -8.92 -3.78
N GLU A 278 6.11 -8.07 -2.76
CA GLU A 278 6.96 -6.88 -2.67
C GLU A 278 7.36 -6.57 -1.22
N ASP A 279 8.66 -6.30 -1.02
CA ASP A 279 9.19 -5.70 0.21
C ASP A 279 8.74 -4.24 0.28
N THR A 280 8.09 -3.86 1.37
CA THR A 280 7.49 -2.53 1.52
C THR A 280 8.52 -1.40 1.54
N PHE A 281 9.79 -1.72 1.77
CA PHE A 281 10.89 -0.76 1.67
C PHE A 281 11.25 -0.45 0.22
N CYS A 282 10.81 -1.20 -0.79
CA CYS A 282 10.97 -0.74 -2.17
C CYS A 282 10.28 0.62 -2.34
N TYR A 283 10.92 1.55 -3.05
CA TYR A 283 10.21 2.71 -3.57
C TYR A 283 9.15 2.21 -4.55
N HIS A 284 7.92 2.64 -4.33
CA HIS A 284 6.78 2.28 -5.14
C HIS A 284 5.77 3.42 -5.23
N LYS A 285 4.89 3.34 -6.23
CA LYS A 285 3.76 4.24 -6.42
C LYS A 285 2.67 3.57 -7.23
N ALA A 286 1.47 4.14 -7.21
CA ALA A 286 0.45 3.83 -8.20
C ALA A 286 0.52 4.86 -9.33
N ALA A 287 0.69 4.39 -10.57
CA ALA A 287 0.49 5.24 -11.74
C ALA A 287 -0.95 5.74 -11.82
N ARG A 288 -1.12 6.92 -12.39
CA ARG A 288 -2.45 7.47 -12.64
C ARG A 288 -3.20 6.61 -13.66
N PRO A 289 -4.41 6.12 -13.37
CA PRO A 289 -5.26 5.50 -14.37
C PRO A 289 -5.73 6.54 -15.38
N LYS A 290 -5.67 6.19 -16.67
CA LYS A 290 -6.07 7.07 -17.79
C LYS A 290 -7.48 6.77 -18.26
N SER A 291 -7.79 5.48 -18.48
CA SER A 291 -9.06 5.08 -19.11
C SER A 291 -9.75 3.89 -18.46
N ARG A 292 -9.07 3.16 -17.58
CA ARG A 292 -9.64 1.96 -16.93
C ARG A 292 -9.45 2.03 -15.43
N SER A 293 -10.48 1.60 -14.70
CA SER A 293 -10.40 1.42 -13.26
C SER A 293 -9.68 0.12 -12.94
N ARG A 294 -8.98 0.10 -11.81
CA ARG A 294 -8.26 -1.09 -11.33
C ARG A 294 -8.74 -1.48 -9.94
N LEU A 295 -9.18 -2.72 -9.78
CA LEU A 295 -9.39 -3.33 -8.46
C LEU A 295 -8.19 -4.18 -8.10
N ILE A 296 -7.63 -3.95 -6.92
CA ILE A 296 -6.46 -4.66 -6.42
C ILE A 296 -6.69 -5.11 -4.98
N LEU A 297 -6.24 -6.32 -4.68
CA LEU A 297 -6.14 -6.89 -3.34
C LEU A 297 -4.68 -6.83 -2.88
N GLN A 298 -4.46 -6.50 -1.62
CA GLN A 298 -3.16 -6.53 -0.94
C GLN A 298 -3.29 -7.28 0.38
N LEU A 299 -2.45 -8.28 0.61
CA LEU A 299 -2.27 -8.97 1.89
C LEU A 299 -0.95 -8.50 2.52
N GLN A 300 -0.95 -8.23 3.83
CA GLN A 300 0.20 -7.60 4.50
C GLN A 300 0.73 -8.51 5.60
N TYR A 301 2.05 -8.73 5.57
CA TYR A 301 2.78 -9.48 6.58
C TYR A 301 4.01 -8.72 7.06
N ALA A 302 4.32 -8.85 8.33
CA ALA A 302 5.49 -8.26 8.96
C ALA A 302 6.06 -9.21 10.02
N MET A 303 7.18 -8.83 10.65
CA MET A 303 7.67 -9.57 11.81
C MET A 303 6.77 -9.33 13.03
N ASN A 304 6.35 -8.08 13.20
CA ASN A 304 5.54 -7.57 14.29
C ASN A 304 4.44 -6.63 13.79
N ASP A 305 3.37 -6.48 14.57
CA ASP A 305 2.30 -5.54 14.28
C ASP A 305 2.39 -4.31 15.18
N TYR A 306 2.64 -3.15 14.59
CA TYR A 306 2.68 -1.85 15.26
C TYR A 306 1.34 -1.09 15.15
N GLY A 307 0.29 -1.74 14.64
CA GLY A 307 -1.03 -1.14 14.43
C GLY A 307 -0.97 -0.05 13.37
N VAL A 308 -0.19 -0.26 12.29
CA VAL A 308 0.08 0.77 11.28
C VAL A 308 -1.03 0.92 10.24
N HIS A 309 -1.77 -0.16 10.00
CA HIS A 309 -2.80 -0.26 8.96
C HIS A 309 -4.15 0.27 9.44
N ASN A 310 -4.96 0.78 8.49
CA ASN A 310 -6.26 1.40 8.76
C ASN A 310 -7.37 0.71 7.94
N ASP A 311 -7.27 -0.61 7.79
CA ASP A 311 -8.27 -1.44 7.10
C ASP A 311 -9.42 -1.87 8.01
N ILE A 312 -9.26 -1.74 9.33
CA ILE A 312 -10.31 -2.00 10.32
C ILE A 312 -10.99 -0.70 10.72
N VAL A 313 -12.32 -0.67 10.60
CA VAL A 313 -13.17 0.45 10.98
C VAL A 313 -14.36 -0.09 11.77
N ASP A 314 -14.77 0.65 12.79
CA ASP A 314 -15.99 0.38 13.53
C ASP A 314 -17.21 0.40 12.59
N ASP A 315 -18.06 -0.64 12.65
CA ASP A 315 -19.19 -0.79 11.74
C ASP A 315 -20.19 0.38 11.88
N GLU A 316 -20.31 1.00 13.06
CA GLU A 316 -21.17 2.18 13.27
C GLU A 316 -20.71 3.42 12.49
N LYS A 317 -19.43 3.46 12.10
CA LYS A 317 -18.86 4.56 11.30
C LYS A 317 -19.05 4.36 9.80
N LEU A 318 -19.42 3.15 9.37
CA LEU A 318 -19.67 2.82 7.99
C LEU A 318 -21.07 3.33 7.60
N ARG A 319 -21.12 4.28 6.67
CA ARG A 319 -22.40 4.84 6.19
C ARG A 319 -22.46 4.84 4.67
N ASN A 320 -23.60 4.40 4.14
CA ASN A 320 -23.91 4.47 2.72
C ASN A 320 -24.45 5.85 2.38
N ILE A 321 -23.99 6.49 1.31
CA ILE A 321 -24.45 7.83 0.92
C ILE A 321 -25.64 7.81 -0.04
N ILE A 322 -25.91 6.69 -0.70
CA ILE A 322 -27.05 6.54 -1.61
C ILE A 322 -28.33 6.25 -0.83
N ASN A 323 -28.22 5.44 0.21
CA ASN A 323 -29.36 4.94 0.99
C ASN A 323 -29.70 5.79 2.23
N ASN A 324 -28.85 6.77 2.58
CA ASN A 324 -29.08 7.70 3.70
C ASN A 324 -29.49 9.08 3.20
#